data_AF-A0A7Y9ZG21-F1
#
_entry.id   AF-A0A7Y9ZG21-F1
#
_cell.length_a   1.000
_cell.length_b   1.000
_cell.length_c   1.000
_cell.angle_alpha   90.00
_cell.angle_beta   90.00
_cell.angle_gamma   90.00
#
_symmetry.space_group_name_H-M   'P 1'
#
loop_
_entity.id
_entity.type
_entity.pdbx_description
1 polymer ?
#
loop_
_entity_poly.entity_id
_entity_poly.type
_entity_poly.pdbx_seq_one_letter_code
_entity_poly.pdbx_strand_id
1 'polypeptide(L)'
;MGAIFGWSVLALVFVDELLAVAAFGVWGWDHDPRWLLVWLLPLVAMAAWFLFASPKARFGGTWVRPIVKVVVFGLASLALWDAGHEDWAVALLVFSVVVNALALLPGIRVLVEEQQL
;
A
#
# COMPACT_ATOMS: atom_id res chain seq x y z
N MET A 1 -1.56 4.56 -26.66
CA MET A 1 -2.54 4.62 -25.55
C MET A 1 -2.15 3.76 -24.34
N GLY A 2 -1.30 2.72 -24.49
CA GLY A 2 -0.92 1.82 -23.38
C GLY A 2 0.06 2.36 -22.33
N ALA A 3 1.07 3.16 -22.71
CA ALA A 3 2.07 3.64 -21.76
C ALA A 3 1.51 4.64 -20.74
N ILE A 4 0.78 5.66 -21.19
CA ILE A 4 0.15 6.66 -20.30
C ILE A 4 -0.75 5.97 -19.28
N PHE A 5 -1.58 5.02 -19.73
CA PHE A 5 -2.44 4.23 -18.85
C PHE A 5 -1.64 3.45 -17.80
N GLY A 6 -0.58 2.75 -18.20
CA GLY A 6 0.27 2.01 -17.26
C GLY A 6 0.94 2.91 -16.23
N TRP A 7 1.50 4.05 -16.65
CA TRP A 7 2.07 5.05 -15.75
C TRP A 7 1.04 5.66 -14.79
N SER A 8 -0.18 5.91 -15.27
CA SER A 8 -1.27 6.39 -14.41
C SER A 8 -1.64 5.36 -13.34
N VAL A 9 -1.72 4.08 -13.69
CA VAL A 9 -1.98 3.02 -12.70
C VAL A 9 -0.85 2.90 -11.69
N LEU A 10 0.42 2.96 -12.12
CA LEU A 10 1.56 2.94 -11.19
C LEU A 10 1.57 4.15 -10.25
N ALA A 11 1.21 5.33 -10.76
CA ALA A 11 1.04 6.51 -9.93
C ALA A 11 -0.10 6.32 -8.91
N LEU A 12 -1.20 5.70 -9.29
CA LEU A 12 -2.29 5.36 -8.36
C LEU A 12 -1.85 4.34 -7.31
N VAL A 13 -1.06 3.32 -7.68
CA VAL A 13 -0.49 2.36 -6.71
C VAL A 13 0.40 3.10 -5.71
N PHE A 14 1.19 4.07 -6.16
CA PHE A 14 2.01 4.88 -5.27
C PHE A 14 1.16 5.77 -4.35
N VAL A 15 0.10 6.39 -4.87
CA VAL A 15 -0.85 7.15 -4.04
C VAL A 15 -1.49 6.24 -2.98
N ASP A 16 -1.85 5.01 -3.35
CA ASP A 16 -2.38 3.99 -2.45
C ASP A 16 -1.39 3.70 -1.30
N GLU A 17 -0.10 3.53 -1.60
CA GLU A 17 0.96 3.35 -0.60
C GLU A 17 1.04 4.55 0.37
N LEU A 18 0.96 5.78 -0.14
CA LEU A 18 0.97 6.99 0.69
C LEU A 18 -0.27 7.10 1.58
N LEU A 19 -1.44 6.72 1.07
CA LEU A 19 -2.68 6.70 1.85
C LEU A 19 -2.62 5.67 2.99
N ALA A 20 -2.03 4.50 2.75
CA ALA A 20 -1.81 3.50 3.79
C ALA A 20 -0.87 4.02 4.89
N VAL A 21 0.21 4.72 4.52
CA VAL A 21 1.10 5.38 5.48
C VAL A 21 0.36 6.44 6.29
N ALA A 22 -0.47 7.26 5.63
CA ALA A 22 -1.27 8.27 6.31
C ALA A 22 -2.29 7.65 7.28
N ALA A 23 -2.95 6.56 6.90
CA ALA A 23 -3.88 5.82 7.76
C ALA A 23 -3.23 5.35 9.07
N PHE A 24 -2.02 4.79 9.01
CA PHE A 24 -1.27 4.43 10.22
C PHE A 24 -0.87 5.64 11.06
N GLY A 25 -0.54 6.76 10.43
CA GLY A 25 -0.26 8.01 11.12
C GLY A 25 -1.47 8.57 11.86
N VAL A 26 -2.65 8.54 11.23
CA VAL A 26 -3.94 8.95 11.82
C VAL A 26 -4.25 8.08 13.03
N TRP A 27 -4.22 6.75 12.89
CA TRP A 27 -4.48 5.85 14.01
C TRP A 27 -3.48 6.01 15.15
N GLY A 28 -2.20 6.21 14.82
CA GLY A 28 -1.15 6.47 15.83
C GLY A 28 -1.33 7.79 16.57
N TRP A 29 -2.01 8.78 15.98
CA TRP A 29 -2.32 10.06 16.63
C TRP A 29 -3.42 9.93 17.70
N ASP A 30 -4.33 8.98 17.52
CA ASP A 30 -5.45 8.75 18.45
C ASP A 30 -5.06 7.86 19.64
N HIS A 31 -3.92 7.17 19.56
CA HIS A 31 -3.45 6.22 20.56
C HIS A 31 -2.22 6.71 21.33
N ASP A 32 -2.18 6.44 22.64
CA ASP A 32 -1.01 6.74 23.47
C ASP A 32 0.01 5.59 23.47
N PRO A 33 1.33 5.88 23.42
CA PRO A 33 1.94 7.21 23.33
C PRO A 33 1.99 7.74 21.88
N ARG A 34 1.27 8.84 21.63
CA ARG A 34 1.03 9.40 20.28
C ARG A 34 2.30 9.70 19.51
N TRP A 35 3.24 10.41 20.16
CA TRP A 35 4.49 10.82 19.53
C TRP A 35 5.33 9.64 19.03
N LEU A 36 5.17 8.45 19.61
CA LEU A 36 5.87 7.26 19.18
C LEU A 36 5.11 6.54 18.06
N LEU A 37 3.80 6.30 18.24
CA LEU A 37 3.00 5.49 17.32
C LEU A 37 2.85 6.13 15.93
N VAL A 38 2.69 7.45 15.88
CA VAL A 38 2.61 8.23 14.62
C VAL A 38 3.82 7.99 13.73
N TRP A 39 5.01 7.76 14.30
CA TRP A 39 6.22 7.48 13.53
C TRP A 39 6.49 5.99 13.40
N LEU A 40 6.32 5.24 14.48
CA LEU A 40 6.68 3.83 14.53
C LEU A 40 5.85 2.99 13.55
N LEU A 41 4.53 3.22 13.47
CA LEU A 41 3.66 2.41 12.62
C LEU A 41 3.94 2.62 11.13
N PRO A 42 4.01 3.87 10.60
CA PRO A 42 4.50 4.10 9.25
C PRO A 42 5.87 3.50 8.95
N LEU A 43 6.83 3.62 9.88
CA LEU A 43 8.18 3.08 9.69
C LEU A 43 8.18 1.55 9.63
N VAL A 44 7.40 0.89 10.49
CA VAL A 44 7.24 -0.57 10.47
C VAL A 44 6.54 -1.03 9.19
N ALA A 45 5.47 -0.36 8.79
CA ALA A 45 4.76 -0.66 7.54
C ALA A 45 5.67 -0.51 6.33
N MET A 46 6.45 0.57 6.26
CA MET A 46 7.39 0.82 5.18
C MET A 46 8.56 -0.17 5.18
N ALA A 47 9.06 -0.55 6.37
CA ALA A 47 10.09 -1.58 6.49
C ALA A 47 9.57 -2.94 6.00
N ALA A 48 8.35 -3.33 6.39
CA ALA A 48 7.70 -4.54 5.88
C ALA A 48 7.52 -4.47 4.36
N TRP A 49 7.10 -3.32 3.83
CA TRP A 49 6.95 -3.11 2.40
C TRP A 49 8.28 -3.27 1.66
N PHE A 50 9.32 -2.60 2.13
CA PHE A 50 10.67 -2.65 1.56
C PHE A 50 11.23 -4.08 1.55
N LEU A 51 11.05 -4.82 2.65
CA LEU A 51 11.60 -6.16 2.83
C LEU A 51 10.86 -7.24 2.04
N PHE A 52 9.53 -7.11 1.88
CA PHE A 52 8.67 -8.19 1.38
C PHE A 52 7.82 -7.84 0.16
N ALA A 53 7.30 -6.61 0.04
CA ALA A 53 6.32 -6.24 -0.99
C ALA A 53 6.96 -5.53 -2.22
N SER A 54 8.06 -4.80 -2.01
CA SER A 54 8.76 -4.05 -3.05
C SER A 54 9.19 -4.92 -4.24
N PRO A 55 9.21 -4.38 -5.48
CA PRO A 55 9.75 -5.07 -6.66
C PRO A 55 11.19 -5.58 -6.47
N LYS A 56 11.98 -4.92 -5.61
CA LYS A 56 13.36 -5.29 -5.27
C LYS A 56 13.48 -5.87 -3.85
N ALA A 57 12.36 -6.28 -3.25
CA ALA A 57 12.30 -6.83 -1.91
C ALA A 57 13.20 -8.07 -1.78
N ARG A 58 14.10 -8.05 -0.79
CA ARG A 58 15.03 -9.16 -0.48
C ARG A 58 14.30 -10.47 -0.21
N PHE A 59 13.16 -10.40 0.48
CA PHE A 59 12.33 -11.55 0.85
C PHE A 59 11.03 -11.58 0.04
N GLY A 60 11.01 -10.89 -1.10
CA GLY A 60 9.87 -10.94 -2.01
C GLY A 60 9.76 -12.30 -2.69
N GLY A 61 8.52 -12.74 -2.94
CA GLY A 61 8.23 -13.96 -3.69
C GLY A 61 6.81 -13.96 -4.23
N THR A 62 6.49 -14.96 -5.07
CA THR A 62 5.20 -15.06 -5.77
C THR A 62 4.00 -14.97 -4.83
N TRP A 63 4.11 -15.56 -3.64
CA TRP A 63 3.05 -15.57 -2.62
C TRP A 63 3.27 -14.53 -1.52
N VAL A 64 4.53 -14.30 -1.12
CA VAL A 64 4.85 -13.40 -0.01
C VAL A 64 4.44 -11.96 -0.34
N ARG A 65 4.73 -11.48 -1.55
CA ARG A 65 4.38 -10.11 -1.97
C ARG A 65 2.89 -9.80 -1.88
N PRO A 66 1.99 -10.57 -2.52
CA PRO A 66 0.57 -10.27 -2.44
C PRO A 66 0.02 -10.41 -1.02
N ILE A 67 0.51 -11.39 -0.23
CA ILE A 67 0.10 -11.53 1.17
C ILE A 67 0.47 -10.29 1.98
N VAL A 68 1.72 -9.81 1.89
CA VAL A 68 2.14 -8.62 2.63
C VAL A 68 1.34 -7.39 2.19
N LYS A 69 1.04 -7.23 0.89
CA LYS A 69 0.19 -6.14 0.42
C LYS A 69 -1.20 -6.19 1.06
N VAL A 70 -1.85 -7.35 1.05
CA VAL A 70 -3.17 -7.53 1.68
C VAL A 70 -3.12 -7.24 3.17
N VAL A 71 -2.06 -7.68 3.86
CA VAL A 71 -1.88 -7.38 5.29
C VAL A 71 -1.69 -5.89 5.53
N VAL A 72 -0.82 -5.22 4.78
CA VAL A 72 -0.52 -3.79 4.97
C VAL A 72 -1.76 -2.93 4.69
N PHE A 73 -2.43 -3.14 3.56
CA PHE A 73 -3.63 -2.37 3.23
C PHE A 73 -4.82 -2.74 4.10
N GLY A 74 -4.98 -4.02 4.44
CA GLY A 74 -6.02 -4.47 5.37
C GLY A 74 -5.85 -3.84 6.75
N LEU A 75 -4.63 -3.81 7.28
CA LEU A 75 -4.34 -3.14 8.55
C LEU A 75 -4.52 -1.62 8.45
N ALA A 76 -4.15 -0.99 7.33
CA ALA A 76 -4.38 0.44 7.14
C ALA A 76 -5.88 0.79 7.12
N SER A 77 -6.71 -0.01 6.43
CA SER A 77 -8.16 0.15 6.46
C SER A 77 -8.74 -0.08 7.85
N LEU A 78 -8.29 -1.12 8.56
CA LEU A 78 -8.72 -1.38 9.94
C LEU A 78 -8.30 -0.25 10.89
N ALA A 79 -7.12 0.34 10.68
CA ALA A 79 -6.65 1.49 11.44
C ALA A 79 -7.55 2.71 11.24
N LEU A 80 -7.95 3.02 10.01
CA LEU A 80 -8.93 4.10 9.76
C LEU A 80 -10.30 3.79 10.37
N TRP A 81 -10.75 2.54 10.29
CA TRP A 81 -12.03 2.14 10.86
C TRP A 81 -12.05 2.34 12.37
N ASP A 82 -11.01 1.87 13.05
CA ASP A 82 -10.86 1.98 14.51
C ASP A 82 -10.70 3.44 14.97
N ALA A 83 -10.08 4.29 14.14
CA ALA A 83 -10.01 5.74 14.36
C ALA A 83 -11.34 6.48 14.13
N GLY A 84 -12.44 5.79 13.82
CA GLY A 84 -13.75 6.39 13.59
C GLY A 84 -13.91 7.06 12.22
N HIS A 85 -13.15 6.59 11.23
CA HIS A 85 -13.22 7.05 9.84
C HIS A 85 -13.69 5.91 8.92
N GLU A 86 -14.84 5.31 9.20
CA GLU A 86 -15.35 4.11 8.52
C GLU A 86 -15.54 4.31 7.01
N ASP A 87 -16.09 5.45 6.60
CA ASP A 87 -16.28 5.78 5.18
C ASP A 87 -14.92 5.83 4.44
N TRP A 88 -13.89 6.39 5.08
CA TRP A 88 -12.53 6.45 4.52
C TRP A 88 -11.85 5.08 4.54
N ALA A 89 -12.11 4.25 5.55
CA ALA A 89 -11.59 2.89 5.63
C ALA A 89 -12.09 2.03 4.46
N VAL A 90 -13.40 2.11 4.17
CA VAL A 90 -14.02 1.41 3.04
C VAL A 90 -13.52 1.97 1.71
N ALA A 91 -13.44 3.30 1.58
CA ALA A 91 -12.92 3.94 0.37
C ALA A 91 -11.47 3.51 0.08
N LEU A 92 -10.60 3.51 1.11
CA LEU A 92 -9.23 3.03 0.99
C LEU A 92 -9.20 1.57 0.55
N LEU A 93 -9.96 0.68 1.22
CA LEU A 93 -9.95 -0.74 0.90
C LEU A 93 -10.37 -1.01 -0.55
N VAL A 94 -11.47 -0.38 -1.00
CA VAL A 94 -11.98 -0.52 -2.37
C VAL A 94 -10.97 0.06 -3.37
N PHE A 95 -10.42 1.24 -3.09
CA PHE A 95 -9.40 1.87 -3.92
C PHE A 95 -8.17 0.97 -4.06
N SER A 96 -7.63 0.45 -2.95
CA SER A 96 -6.47 -0.45 -2.96
C SER A 96 -6.73 -1.71 -3.77
N VAL A 97 -7.90 -2.34 -3.59
CA VAL A 97 -8.27 -3.55 -4.36
C VAL A 97 -8.33 -3.26 -5.85
N VAL A 98 -9.03 -2.19 -6.25
CA VAL A 98 -9.20 -1.83 -7.67
C VAL A 98 -7.86 -1.49 -8.31
N VAL A 99 -7.07 -0.61 -7.69
CA VAL A 99 -5.79 -0.14 -8.24
C VAL A 99 -4.77 -1.26 -8.30
N ASN A 100 -4.65 -2.10 -7.26
CA ASN A 100 -3.74 -3.25 -7.29
C ASN A 100 -4.21 -4.31 -8.29
N ALA A 101 -5.53 -4.52 -8.49
CA ALA A 101 -6.04 -5.40 -9.52
C ALA A 101 -5.70 -4.89 -10.94
N LEU A 102 -5.84 -3.58 -11.19
CA LEU A 102 -5.41 -2.97 -12.45
C LEU A 102 -3.91 -3.17 -12.69
N ALA A 103 -3.08 -3.05 -11.66
CA ALA A 103 -1.64 -3.27 -11.75
C ALA A 103 -1.26 -4.72 -12.14
N LEU A 104 -2.18 -5.69 -11.98
CA LEU A 104 -1.96 -7.06 -12.43
C LEU A 104 -2.19 -7.27 -13.93
N LEU A 105 -2.72 -6.26 -14.66
CA LEU A 105 -2.94 -6.38 -16.09
C LEU A 105 -1.62 -6.59 -16.85
N PRO A 106 -1.58 -7.48 -17.88
CA PRO A 106 -0.35 -7.85 -18.57
C PRO A 106 0.43 -6.65 -19.11
N GLY A 107 -0.26 -5.67 -19.70
CA GLY A 107 0.36 -4.47 -20.25
C GLY A 107 1.05 -3.58 -19.23
N ILE A 108 0.69 -3.68 -17.95
CA ILE A 108 1.32 -2.92 -16.86
C ILE A 108 2.48 -3.71 -16.26
N ARG A 109 2.34 -5.03 -16.14
CA ARG A 109 3.42 -5.91 -15.70
C ARG A 109 4.66 -5.79 -16.58
N VAL A 110 4.47 -5.70 -17.90
CA VAL A 110 5.58 -5.50 -18.86
C VAL A 110 6.33 -4.20 -18.58
N LEU A 111 5.63 -3.10 -18.28
CA LEU A 111 6.28 -1.82 -17.95
C LEU A 111 7.09 -1.92 -16.66
N VAL A 112 6.58 -2.65 -15.66
CA VAL A 112 7.31 -2.87 -14.40
C VAL A 112 8.57 -3.70 -14.65
N GLU A 113 8.49 -4.74 -15.48
CA GLU A 113 9.64 -5.59 -15.84
C GLU A 113 10.71 -4.82 -16.64
N GLU A 114 10.30 -3.98 -17.60
CA GLU A 114 11.22 -3.12 -18.37
C GLU A 114 11.98 -2.13 -17.48
N GLN A 115 11.36 -1.57 -16.45
CA GLN A 115 12.03 -0.68 -15.50
C GLN A 115 13.02 -1.39 -14.56
N GLN A 116 13.00 -2.72 -14.52
CA GLN A 116 13.87 -3.51 -13.65
C GLN A 116 15.18 -3.96 -14.31
N LEU A 117 15.30 -3.82 -15.63
CA LEU A 117 16.51 -4.08 -16.42
C LEU A 117 17.44 -2.86 -16.45
#